data_AF-A0A1H6NVG9-F1
#
_entry.id   AF-A0A1H6NVG9-F1
#
_cell.length_a   1.000
_cell.length_b   1.000
_cell.length_c   1.000
_cell.angle_alpha   90.00
_cell.angle_beta   90.00
_cell.angle_gamma   90.00
#
_symmetry.space_group_name_H-M   'P 1'
#
loop_
_entity.id
_entity.type
_entity.pdbx_description
1 polymer ?
#
loop_
_entity_poly.entity_id
_entity_poly.type
_entity_poly.pdbx_seq_one_letter_code
_entity_poly.pdbx_strand_id
1 'polypeptide(L)'
;MTRYDLKALPTWAAAICAAGLFATAASGATEAPAPPAAPVAPKTMKIGDVLTGQLNAMRSRDAKGKRTNVYQVVSEPRRLPAPAGLCNLETGPETFEIVVANDAQATQLKKLVGKEVALKVAEVTCAEQAGQMSEALVTKWSVVTKPN
;
A
#
# COMPACT_ATOMS: atom_id res chain seq x y z
N MET A 1 -49.04 18.79 -19.81
CA MET A 1 -49.84 19.20 -20.98
C MET A 1 -49.02 18.85 -22.22
N THR A 2 -49.26 17.65 -22.78
CA THR A 2 -49.86 17.45 -24.12
C THR A 2 -48.93 17.98 -25.23
N ARG A 3 -48.50 17.19 -26.21
CA ARG A 3 -49.36 16.51 -27.18
C ARG A 3 -48.71 15.22 -27.71
N TYR A 4 -49.47 14.13 -27.64
CA TYR A 4 -49.34 12.99 -28.53
C TYR A 4 -49.85 13.42 -29.90
N ASP A 5 -49.09 13.16 -30.96
CA ASP A 5 -49.62 13.23 -32.32
C ASP A 5 -49.59 11.82 -32.93
N LEU A 6 -50.74 11.46 -33.48
CA LEU A 6 -51.20 10.12 -33.79
C LEU A 6 -51.65 10.16 -35.25
N LYS A 7 -50.87 9.57 -36.16
CA LYS A 7 -51.23 9.24 -37.56
C LYS A 7 -49.96 8.69 -38.23
N ALA A 8 -49.94 7.61 -38.99
CA ALA A 8 -50.95 6.68 -39.48
C ALA A 8 -50.18 5.44 -40.00
N LEU A 9 -50.74 4.24 -39.82
CA LEU A 9 -50.33 3.01 -40.51
C LEU A 9 -50.78 3.06 -41.98
N PRO A 10 -50.12 2.36 -42.93
CA PRO A 10 -50.67 1.06 -43.32
C PRO A 10 -49.66 -0.04 -43.70
N THR A 11 -49.99 -1.26 -43.23
CA THR A 11 -50.01 -2.56 -43.93
C THR A 11 -49.40 -2.67 -45.33
N TRP A 12 -48.37 -3.52 -45.50
CA TRP A 12 -48.25 -4.61 -46.51
C TRP A 12 -46.79 -5.03 -46.83
N ALA A 13 -46.63 -6.33 -47.14
CA ALA A 13 -45.48 -7.06 -47.69
C ALA A 13 -44.28 -7.34 -46.73
N ALA A 14 -44.06 -8.57 -46.23
CA ALA A 14 -43.56 -9.77 -46.95
C ALA A 14 -42.26 -9.48 -47.72
N ALA A 15 -41.16 -10.23 -47.65
CA ALA A 15 -40.75 -11.46 -46.98
C ALA A 15 -39.24 -11.64 -47.29
N ILE A 16 -38.63 -12.71 -46.73
CA ILE A 16 -37.47 -13.47 -47.25
C ILE A 16 -36.06 -13.07 -46.75
N CYS A 17 -35.59 -13.93 -45.84
CA CYS A 17 -34.26 -14.55 -45.70
C CYS A 17 -33.08 -14.02 -46.54
N ALA A 18 -32.01 -13.63 -45.85
CA ALA A 18 -30.64 -13.88 -46.33
C ALA A 18 -29.71 -14.12 -45.12
N ALA A 19 -29.08 -15.28 -45.13
CA ALA A 19 -28.09 -15.71 -44.16
C ALA A 19 -26.85 -14.80 -44.18
N GLY A 20 -26.35 -14.45 -43.00
CA GLY A 20 -25.08 -13.75 -42.81
C GLY A 20 -24.45 -14.20 -41.49
N LEU A 21 -23.87 -15.41 -41.49
CA LEU A 21 -22.97 -15.86 -40.42
C LEU A 21 -21.69 -15.01 -40.48
N PHE A 22 -21.68 -13.89 -39.75
CA PHE A 22 -20.45 -13.16 -39.47
C PHE A 22 -19.69 -13.90 -38.35
N ALA A 23 -18.55 -14.47 -38.73
CA ALA A 23 -17.59 -15.06 -37.82
C ALA A 23 -17.04 -13.97 -36.86
N THR A 24 -17.41 -14.04 -35.59
CA THR A 24 -16.74 -13.29 -34.52
C THR A 24 -15.52 -14.09 -34.07
N ALA A 25 -14.34 -13.65 -34.49
CA ALA A 25 -13.07 -14.13 -33.94
C ALA A 25 -12.99 -13.76 -32.46
N ALA A 26 -13.25 -14.74 -31.59
CA ALA A 26 -12.99 -14.63 -30.17
C ALA A 26 -11.47 -14.57 -29.97
N SER A 27 -10.94 -13.36 -29.78
CA SER A 27 -9.60 -13.18 -29.24
C SER A 27 -9.65 -13.57 -27.76
N GLY A 28 -9.46 -14.85 -27.48
CA GLY A 28 -9.18 -15.33 -26.14
C GLY A 28 -7.82 -14.79 -25.70
N ALA A 29 -7.80 -13.63 -25.06
CA ALA A 29 -6.69 -13.23 -24.22
C ALA A 29 -6.66 -14.21 -23.05
N THR A 30 -5.88 -15.27 -23.19
CA THR A 30 -5.53 -16.16 -22.09
C THR A 30 -4.59 -15.35 -21.21
N GLU A 31 -5.14 -14.70 -20.18
CA GLU A 31 -4.36 -14.18 -19.08
C GLU A 31 -3.73 -15.40 -18.39
N ALA A 32 -2.48 -15.69 -18.76
CA ALA A 32 -1.73 -16.75 -18.12
C ALA A 32 -1.66 -16.42 -16.62
N PRO A 33 -2.06 -17.35 -15.71
CA PRO A 33 -1.91 -17.11 -14.29
C PRO A 33 -0.43 -16.88 -14.00
N ALA A 34 -0.10 -15.69 -13.50
CA ALA A 34 1.23 -15.39 -13.03
C ALA A 34 1.66 -16.48 -12.03
N PRO A 35 2.90 -17.00 -12.11
CA PRO A 35 3.37 -18.00 -11.15
C PRO A 35 3.21 -17.46 -9.73
N PRO A 36 2.86 -18.31 -8.75
CA PRO A 36 2.75 -17.89 -7.35
C PRO A 36 4.07 -17.22 -6.95
N ALA A 37 3.99 -15.98 -6.45
CA ALA A 37 5.16 -15.26 -5.97
C ALA A 37 5.87 -16.11 -4.92
N ALA A 38 7.15 -16.42 -5.15
CA ALA A 38 7.94 -17.17 -4.19
C ALA A 38 7.92 -16.45 -2.83
N PRO A 39 7.84 -17.16 -1.69
CA PRO A 39 7.87 -16.54 -0.38
C PRO A 39 9.17 -15.74 -0.24
N VAL A 40 9.04 -14.42 -0.13
CA VAL A 40 10.18 -13.50 0.01
C VAL A 40 10.75 -13.71 1.41
N ALA A 41 11.92 -14.31 1.51
CA ALA A 41 12.59 -14.48 2.79
C ALA A 41 12.89 -13.11 3.41
N PRO A 42 12.59 -12.90 4.71
CA PRO A 42 12.82 -11.60 5.34
C PRO A 42 14.29 -11.21 5.28
N LYS A 43 14.54 -9.97 4.85
CA LYS A 43 15.88 -9.40 4.87
C LYS A 43 16.29 -9.12 6.31
N THR A 44 17.40 -9.69 6.74
CA THR A 44 17.92 -9.43 8.10
C THR A 44 18.33 -7.98 8.22
N MET A 45 17.86 -7.31 9.28
CA MET A 45 18.19 -5.93 9.62
C MET A 45 18.98 -5.89 10.93
N LYS A 46 20.09 -5.16 10.93
CA LYS A 46 20.92 -4.88 12.10
C LYS A 46 20.70 -3.46 12.60
N ILE A 47 21.04 -3.23 13.86
CA ILE A 47 21.14 -1.85 14.37
C ILE A 47 22.25 -1.13 13.60
N GLY A 48 21.93 0.07 13.11
CA GLY A 48 22.78 0.88 12.25
C GLY A 48 22.49 0.71 10.75
N ASP A 49 21.66 -0.26 10.36
CA ASP A 49 21.26 -0.44 8.97
C ASP A 49 20.28 0.64 8.50
N VAL A 50 20.15 0.77 7.19
CA VAL A 50 19.23 1.68 6.55
C VAL A 50 17.93 0.96 6.21
N LEU A 51 16.83 1.47 6.77
CA LEU A 51 15.47 1.14 6.39
C LEU A 51 15.05 2.06 5.25
N THR A 52 14.87 1.48 4.07
CA THR A 52 14.39 2.20 2.89
C THR A 52 12.96 1.78 2.58
N GLY A 53 12.13 2.75 2.24
CA GLY A 53 10.75 2.50 1.87
C GLY A 53 9.96 3.78 1.67
N GLN A 54 8.70 3.63 1.26
CA GLN A 54 7.81 4.78 1.09
C GLN A 54 7.33 5.28 2.45
N LEU A 55 7.51 6.58 2.71
CA LEU A 55 7.02 7.22 3.93
C LEU A 55 5.56 7.65 3.76
N ASN A 56 4.69 7.07 4.57
CA ASN A 56 3.28 7.41 4.67
C ASN A 56 3.01 8.16 5.97
N ALA A 57 1.94 8.95 5.99
CA ALA A 57 1.46 9.61 7.19
C ALA A 57 -0.05 9.44 7.33
N MET A 58 -0.47 8.97 8.51
CA MET A 58 -1.86 8.79 8.86
C MET A 58 -2.26 9.80 9.93
N ARG A 59 -3.51 10.29 9.86
CA ARG A 59 -4.05 11.19 10.88
C ARG A 59 -4.59 10.38 12.04
N SER A 60 -4.00 10.55 13.22
CA SER A 60 -4.51 10.02 14.48
C SER A 60 -4.95 11.15 15.41
N ARG A 61 -5.56 10.78 16.53
CA ARG A 61 -5.80 11.67 17.66
C ARG A 61 -4.98 11.16 18.83
N ASP A 62 -4.24 12.04 19.49
CA ASP A 62 -3.57 11.68 20.74
C ASP A 62 -4.59 11.50 21.87
N ALA A 63 -4.11 11.07 23.05
CA ALA A 63 -4.94 10.88 24.25
C ALA A 63 -5.68 12.16 24.70
N LYS A 64 -5.24 13.34 24.23
CA LYS A 64 -5.86 14.65 24.51
C LYS A 64 -6.81 15.09 23.38
N GLY A 65 -7.04 14.25 22.38
CA GLY A 65 -7.92 14.51 21.24
C GLY A 65 -7.30 15.41 20.14
N LYS A 66 -6.04 15.83 20.29
CA LYS A 66 -5.37 16.67 19.29
C LYS A 66 -4.99 15.80 18.09
N ARG A 67 -5.21 16.34 16.89
CA ARG A 67 -4.81 15.69 15.63
C ARG A 67 -3.29 15.62 15.53
N THR A 68 -2.76 14.41 15.41
CA THR A 68 -1.33 14.13 15.22
C THR A 68 -1.12 13.31 13.94
N ASN A 69 0.11 13.30 13.43
CA ASN A 69 0.51 12.42 12.34
C ASN A 69 1.23 11.21 12.93
N VAL A 70 0.80 10.02 12.54
CA VAL A 70 1.55 8.78 12.71
C VAL A 70 2.29 8.55 11.40
N TYR A 71 3.60 8.35 11.47
CA TYR A 71 4.46 8.17 10.30
C TYR A 71 4.80 6.70 10.16
N GLN A 72 4.69 6.16 8.95
CA GLN A 72 4.98 4.77 8.67
C GLN A 72 5.87 4.63 7.44
N VAL A 73 6.87 3.76 7.50
CA VAL A 73 7.64 3.33 6.35
C VAL A 73 7.17 1.95 5.96
N VAL A 74 6.77 1.80 4.69
CA VAL A 74 6.47 0.50 4.09
C VAL A 74 7.71 0.02 3.36
N SER A 75 8.27 -1.10 3.78
CA SER A 75 9.48 -1.71 3.19
C SER A 75 9.26 -3.18 2.88
N GLU A 76 10.26 -3.81 2.26
CA GLU A 76 10.34 -5.27 2.20
C GLU A 76 10.34 -5.90 3.60
N PRO A 77 9.86 -7.15 3.74
CA PRO A 77 9.83 -7.84 5.02
C PRO A 77 11.22 -7.89 5.67
N ARG A 78 11.32 -7.48 6.94
CA ARG A 78 12.58 -7.50 7.69
C ARG A 78 12.55 -8.52 8.81
N ARG A 79 13.70 -9.14 9.04
CA ARG A 79 13.99 -9.82 10.31
C ARG A 79 14.74 -8.86 11.23
N LEU A 80 14.11 -8.48 12.32
CA LEU A 80 14.69 -7.65 13.37
C LEU A 80 15.83 -8.37 14.11
N PRO A 81 16.73 -7.61 14.77
CA PRO A 81 17.72 -8.17 15.67
C PRO A 81 17.06 -9.04 16.75
N ALA A 82 17.77 -10.08 17.21
CA ALA A 82 17.34 -10.86 18.36
C ALA A 82 17.17 -9.93 19.59
N PRO A 83 16.17 -10.15 20.46
CA PRO A 83 15.23 -11.28 20.48
C PRO A 83 13.97 -11.10 19.60
N ALA A 84 13.78 -9.94 18.97
CA ALA A 84 12.54 -9.58 18.29
C ALA A 84 12.24 -10.43 17.04
N GLY A 85 13.28 -10.84 16.30
CA GLY A 85 13.15 -11.78 15.19
C GLY A 85 12.16 -11.30 14.11
N LEU A 86 11.04 -12.00 13.94
CA LEU A 86 10.01 -11.66 12.94
C LEU A 86 8.78 -10.95 13.55
N CYS A 87 8.85 -10.52 14.81
CA CYS A 87 7.69 -9.94 15.51
C CYS A 87 6.46 -10.85 15.56
N ASN A 88 6.69 -12.16 15.67
CA ASN A 88 5.65 -13.20 15.61
C ASN A 88 4.83 -13.21 14.30
N LEU A 89 5.39 -12.64 13.22
CA LEU A 89 4.84 -12.70 11.86
C LEU A 89 5.51 -13.81 11.06
N GLU A 90 4.84 -14.32 10.03
CA GLU A 90 5.38 -15.38 9.16
C GLU A 90 6.56 -14.90 8.31
N THR A 91 6.44 -13.69 7.74
CA THR A 91 7.44 -13.08 6.85
C THR A 91 8.23 -11.97 7.52
N GLY A 92 7.87 -11.54 8.74
CA GLY A 92 8.46 -10.39 9.44
C GLY A 92 7.76 -9.06 9.12
N PRO A 93 8.05 -7.98 9.88
CA PRO A 93 7.44 -6.68 9.67
C PRO A 93 7.79 -6.09 8.29
N GLU A 94 6.76 -5.60 7.62
CA GLU A 94 6.80 -4.80 6.38
C GLU A 94 6.43 -3.34 6.67
N THR A 95 5.68 -3.09 7.75
CA THR A 95 5.22 -1.77 8.18
C THR A 95 5.92 -1.31 9.46
N PHE A 96 6.67 -0.21 9.34
CA PHE A 96 7.45 0.36 10.43
C PHE A 96 6.91 1.72 10.82
N GLU A 97 6.37 1.85 12.02
CA GLU A 97 6.04 3.17 12.57
C GLU A 97 7.30 3.89 13.04
N ILE A 98 7.42 5.14 12.60
CA ILE A 98 8.56 6.00 12.91
C ILE A 98 8.17 6.90 14.08
N VAL A 99 8.68 6.59 15.26
CA VAL A 99 8.38 7.34 16.48
C VAL A 99 9.11 8.68 16.42
N VAL A 100 8.35 9.75 16.54
CA VAL A 100 8.87 11.11 16.51
C VAL A 100 9.17 11.58 17.92
N ALA A 101 10.45 11.86 18.21
CA ALA A 101 10.89 12.28 19.53
C ALA A 101 10.71 13.80 19.78
N ASN A 102 10.62 14.62 18.71
CA ASN A 102 10.51 16.07 18.82
C ASN A 102 9.91 16.72 17.56
N ASP A 103 9.58 18.01 17.63
CA ASP A 103 8.96 18.77 16.54
C ASP A 103 9.85 18.92 15.29
N ALA A 104 11.18 18.89 15.45
CA ALA A 104 12.11 18.95 14.33
C ALA A 104 12.02 17.67 13.48
N GLN A 105 11.99 16.51 14.12
CA GLN A 105 11.73 15.23 13.44
C GLN A 105 10.35 15.18 12.81
N ALA A 106 9.31 15.68 13.49
CA ALA A 106 7.95 15.76 12.93
C ALA A 106 7.94 16.57 11.62
N THR A 107 8.59 17.73 11.65
CA THR A 107 8.72 18.64 10.50
C THR A 107 9.53 18.01 9.37
N GLN A 108 10.60 17.30 9.70
CA GLN A 108 11.42 16.59 8.73
C GLN A 108 10.62 15.50 8.01
N LEU A 109 9.96 14.60 8.75
CA LEU A 109 9.15 13.54 8.16
C LEU A 109 7.97 14.10 7.37
N LYS A 110 7.31 15.16 7.86
CA LYS A 110 6.20 15.82 7.16
C LYS A 110 6.58 16.27 5.74
N LYS A 111 7.83 16.72 5.53
CA LYS A 111 8.34 17.15 4.22
C LYS A 111 8.64 15.98 3.27
N LEU A 112 8.76 14.77 3.82
CA LEU A 112 9.14 13.56 3.10
C LEU A 112 7.97 12.60 2.86
N VAL A 113 6.77 12.89 3.40
CA VAL A 113 5.57 12.08 3.18
C VAL A 113 5.28 11.93 1.68
N GLY A 114 4.95 10.70 1.26
CA GLY A 114 4.71 10.31 -0.12
C GLY A 114 5.99 10.00 -0.91
N LYS A 115 7.17 10.20 -0.31
CA LYS A 115 8.47 9.93 -0.95
C LYS A 115 9.10 8.65 -0.40
N GLU A 116 10.00 8.09 -1.18
CA GLU A 116 10.94 7.10 -0.67
C GLU A 116 11.93 7.79 0.29
N VAL A 117 12.14 7.19 1.45
CA VAL A 117 13.08 7.67 2.47
C VAL A 117 14.06 6.57 2.82
N ALA A 118 15.25 6.97 3.24
CA ALA A 118 16.26 6.11 3.81
C ALA A 118 16.49 6.54 5.26
N LEU A 119 16.16 5.68 6.23
CA LEU A 119 16.30 5.96 7.65
C LEU A 119 17.35 5.03 8.25
N LYS A 120 18.42 5.57 8.83
CA LYS A 120 19.35 4.77 9.63
C LYS A 120 18.67 4.41 10.95
N VAL A 121 18.45 3.13 11.18
CA VAL A 121 17.75 2.61 12.37
C VAL A 121 18.76 2.40 13.49
N ALA A 122 18.57 3.08 14.61
CA ALA A 122 19.39 2.92 15.81
C ALA A 122 18.67 2.10 16.90
N GLU A 123 17.35 2.06 16.89
CA GLU A 123 16.54 1.25 17.80
C GLU A 123 15.21 0.89 17.15
N VAL A 124 14.85 -0.39 17.25
CA VAL A 124 13.63 -0.95 16.68
C VAL A 124 13.10 -2.04 17.60
N THR A 125 11.78 -2.09 17.75
CA THR A 125 11.06 -3.09 18.55
C THR A 125 9.81 -3.55 17.80
N CYS A 126 9.25 -4.69 18.18
CA CYS A 126 7.95 -5.10 17.65
C CYS A 126 6.84 -4.21 18.22
N ALA A 127 5.78 -4.01 17.44
CA ALA A 127 4.55 -3.41 17.93
C ALA A 127 3.81 -4.43 18.79
N GLU A 128 3.69 -4.17 20.09
CA GLU A 128 3.08 -5.12 21.04
C GLU A 128 1.59 -4.87 21.28
N GLN A 129 1.05 -3.76 20.77
CA GLN A 129 -0.34 -3.38 21.00
C GLN A 129 -1.24 -3.84 19.85
N ALA A 130 -2.17 -4.73 20.16
CA ALA A 130 -3.25 -5.10 19.24
C ALA A 130 -4.02 -3.84 18.79
N GLY A 131 -4.10 -3.62 17.47
CA GLY A 131 -4.73 -2.42 16.89
C GLY A 131 -3.76 -1.29 16.54
N GLN A 132 -2.45 -1.42 16.78
CA GLN A 132 -1.47 -0.58 16.10
C GLN A 132 -1.48 -0.91 14.60
N MET A 133 -1.46 0.14 13.78
CA MET A 133 -1.45 0.02 12.32
C MET A 133 -0.08 -0.41 11.76
N SER A 134 0.90 -0.64 12.64
CA SER A 134 2.29 -0.94 12.35
C SER A 134 2.71 -2.23 13.05
N GLU A 135 3.64 -2.96 12.45
CA GLU A 135 4.13 -4.24 12.95
C GLU A 135 5.40 -4.09 13.79
N ALA A 136 6.16 -3.02 13.53
CA ALA A 136 7.35 -2.66 14.27
C ALA A 136 7.44 -1.14 14.50
N LEU A 137 8.09 -0.76 15.59
CA LEU A 137 8.32 0.61 16.01
C LEU A 137 9.79 0.95 15.91
N VAL A 138 10.12 2.02 15.19
CA VAL A 138 11.48 2.56 15.10
C VAL A 138 11.57 3.78 16.01
N THR A 139 12.17 3.60 17.19
CA THR A 139 12.21 4.60 18.26
C THR A 139 13.38 5.56 18.16
N LYS A 140 14.52 5.10 17.60
CA LYS A 140 15.69 5.94 17.32
C LYS A 140 16.12 5.78 15.87
N TRP A 141 16.20 6.90 15.16
CA TRP A 141 16.52 6.92 13.74
C TRP A 141 17.04 8.28 13.29
N SER A 142 17.63 8.31 12.10
CA SER A 142 18.02 9.54 11.41
C SER A 142 17.82 9.40 9.89
N VAL A 143 17.35 10.45 9.21
CA VAL A 143 17.28 10.45 7.74
C VAL A 143 18.68 10.45 7.15
N VAL A 144 18.88 9.60 6.14
CA VAL A 144 20.10 9.53 5.34
C VAL A 144 19.84 10.28 4.03
N THR A 145 20.60 11.33 3.77
CA THR A 145 20.45 12.18 2.57
C THR A 145 21.16 11.63 1.33
N LYS A 146 21.90 10.52 1.46
CA LYS A 146 22.63 9.86 0.38
C LYS A 146 22.57 8.34 0.57
N PRO A 147 21.93 7.55 -0.31
CA PRO A 147 22.11 6.11 -0.28
C PRO A 147 23.61 5.83 -0.51
N ASN A 148 24.22 5.08 0.41
CA ASN A 148 25.59 4.57 0.25
C ASN A 148 25.64 3.57 -0.89
#